data_AF-A0A496WIS4-F1
#
_entry.id   AF-A0A496WIS4-F1
#
_cell.length_a   1.000
_cell.length_b   1.000
_cell.length_c   1.000
_cell.angle_alpha   90.00
_cell.angle_beta   90.00
_cell.angle_gamma   90.00
#
_symmetry.space_group_name_H-M   'P 1'
#
loop_
_entity.id
_entity.type
_entity.pdbx_description
1 polymer ?
#
loop_
_entity_poly.entity_id
_entity_poly.type
_entity_poly.pdbx_seq_one_letter_code
_entity_poly.pdbx_strand_id
1 'polypeptide(L)'
;MLIPRFCITPIYPVLIVKLTGIINTMRFSFLICSLLLFWMPAFGVDAAAQPVEIAAVGTGTQQAFDYDMALRTSQAAIDNQVGNYAFKRADGEAITFNDLRGKPLVLSMVYTSCYQICPMTTRYLSTVVEKARETLGEDSFSVAIIGFDTQFDTPESMQYFADKQGIDDKDWNLLSISKQDVEALARDIGFIYIPSSNGFDHLIQATIIDRDGKVYRQVYGQVFSTPLLIDPLIELVLGRPSPAKSFLADLSTRIKLFCTTYDPVRDGYYFDYSLFLGMLIGGSIILYTAFVMMRELRKGRKQPRV
;
A
#
# COMPACT_ATOMS: atom_id res chain seq x y z
N MET A 1 -7.96 13.42 -42.00
CA MET A 1 -9.15 12.61 -41.68
C MET A 1 -8.75 11.15 -41.84
N LEU A 2 -8.11 10.59 -40.81
CA LEU A 2 -7.65 9.20 -40.74
C LEU A 2 -7.92 8.78 -39.29
N ILE A 3 -8.97 7.96 -39.12
CA ILE A 3 -9.43 7.44 -37.84
C ILE A 3 -8.70 6.11 -37.59
N PRO A 4 -8.23 5.83 -36.36
CA PRO A 4 -7.38 4.67 -36.09
C PRO A 4 -8.18 3.37 -35.91
N ARG A 5 -7.58 2.26 -36.35
CA ARG A 5 -8.04 0.89 -36.14
C ARG A 5 -7.94 0.52 -34.66
N PHE A 6 -9.07 0.15 -34.07
CA PHE A 6 -9.19 -0.58 -32.80
C PHE A 6 -8.57 -1.98 -32.94
N CYS A 7 -7.62 -2.30 -32.05
CA CYS A 7 -7.22 -3.68 -31.76
C CYS A 7 -8.27 -4.32 -30.85
N ILE A 8 -9.06 -5.25 -31.40
CA ILE A 8 -9.86 -6.20 -30.63
C ILE A 8 -9.18 -7.56 -30.79
N THR A 9 -8.50 -8.03 -29.75
CA THR A 9 -8.04 -9.41 -29.63
C THR A 9 -9.21 -10.27 -29.11
N PRO A 10 -9.61 -11.36 -29.80
CA PRO A 10 -10.62 -12.27 -29.27
C PRO A 10 -9.98 -13.25 -28.28
N ILE A 11 -10.58 -13.31 -27.10
CA ILE A 11 -10.32 -14.28 -26.04
C ILE A 11 -11.20 -15.52 -26.32
N TYR A 12 -10.63 -16.72 -26.12
CA TYR A 12 -11.24 -18.08 -26.13
C TYR A 12 -11.38 -18.80 -27.49
N PRO A 13 -10.84 -20.04 -27.58
CA PRO A 13 -11.71 -21.20 -27.34
C PRO A 13 -11.00 -22.37 -26.63
N VAL A 14 -11.19 -22.52 -25.32
CA VAL A 14 -10.90 -23.77 -24.60
C VAL A 14 -12.07 -24.08 -23.67
N LEU A 15 -13.28 -24.15 -24.22
CA LEU A 15 -14.47 -24.51 -23.44
C LEU A 15 -15.59 -25.12 -24.29
N ILE A 16 -15.26 -25.94 -25.31
CA ILE A 16 -16.30 -26.62 -26.13
C ILE A 16 -16.05 -28.14 -26.30
N VAL A 17 -14.96 -28.71 -25.75
CA VAL A 17 -14.67 -30.16 -25.96
C VAL A 17 -14.99 -31.05 -24.74
N LYS A 18 -15.38 -30.50 -23.58
CA LYS A 18 -15.64 -31.31 -22.36
C LYS A 18 -17.11 -31.54 -21.99
N LEU A 19 -18.07 -31.06 -22.79
CA LEU A 19 -19.51 -31.12 -22.46
C LEU A 19 -20.31 -32.20 -23.21
N THR A 20 -19.68 -32.99 -24.08
CA THR A 20 -20.38 -34.03 -24.87
C THR A 20 -20.20 -35.46 -24.34
N GLY A 21 -19.51 -35.64 -23.20
CA GLY A 21 -19.17 -36.97 -22.65
C GLY A 21 -19.91 -37.40 -21.38
N ILE A 22 -20.78 -36.56 -20.80
CA ILE A 22 -21.37 -36.81 -19.46
C ILE A 22 -22.89 -37.10 -19.50
N ILE A 23 -23.54 -36.96 -20.66
CA ILE A 23 -25.01 -37.03 -20.75
C ILE A 23 -25.55 -38.47 -21.00
N ASN A 24 -24.68 -39.46 -21.29
CA ASN A 24 -25.15 -40.81 -21.69
C ASN A 24 -24.98 -41.93 -20.65
N THR A 25 -24.54 -41.63 -19.43
CA THR A 25 -24.30 -42.64 -18.37
C THR A 25 -25.31 -42.62 -17.22
N MET A 26 -26.29 -41.69 -17.22
CA MET A 26 -27.26 -41.52 -16.12
C MET A 26 -28.65 -42.13 -16.37
N ARG A 27 -28.83 -43.03 -17.36
CA ARG A 27 -30.15 -43.61 -17.68
C ARG A 27 -30.25 -45.14 -17.69
N PHE A 28 -29.22 -45.88 -17.27
CA PHE A 28 -29.20 -47.35 -17.41
C PHE A 28 -28.85 -48.15 -16.13
N SER A 29 -29.07 -47.59 -14.94
CA SER A 29 -28.90 -48.35 -13.67
C SER A 29 -30.00 -48.10 -12.65
N PHE A 30 -31.21 -47.78 -13.11
CA PHE A 30 -32.42 -47.72 -12.30
C PHE A 30 -33.48 -48.63 -12.91
N LEU A 31 -33.28 -49.94 -12.84
CA LEU A 31 -34.25 -51.02 -13.00
C LEU A 31 -33.43 -52.32 -13.09
N ILE A 32 -33.85 -53.37 -12.39
CA ILE A 32 -33.19 -54.69 -12.30
C ILE A 32 -32.12 -54.79 -11.21
N CYS A 33 -32.50 -54.57 -9.96
CA CYS A 33 -31.90 -55.29 -8.82
C CYS A 33 -32.90 -55.39 -7.65
N SER A 34 -34.14 -55.79 -7.97
CA SER A 34 -35.23 -56.00 -7.00
C SER A 34 -35.63 -57.47 -6.85
N LEU A 35 -34.91 -58.40 -7.48
CA LEU A 35 -35.23 -59.82 -7.46
C LEU A 35 -33.92 -60.61 -7.54
N LEU A 36 -33.31 -60.87 -6.39
CA LEU A 36 -32.50 -62.07 -6.11
C LEU A 36 -32.26 -62.10 -4.58
N LEU A 37 -33.35 -62.39 -3.86
CA LEU A 37 -33.29 -63.10 -2.60
C LEU A 37 -32.66 -64.48 -2.85
N PHE A 38 -32.07 -65.04 -1.78
CA PHE A 38 -31.57 -66.41 -1.63
C PHE A 38 -30.14 -66.70 -2.13
N TRP A 39 -29.14 -66.47 -1.26
CA TRP A 39 -28.31 -67.56 -0.68
C TRP A 39 -27.19 -67.06 0.27
N MET A 40 -27.26 -67.50 1.53
CA MET A 40 -26.15 -67.99 2.39
C MET A 40 -25.01 -67.05 2.87
N PRO A 41 -24.21 -67.43 3.90
CA PRO A 41 -24.58 -67.51 5.31
C PRO A 41 -23.65 -66.67 6.21
N ALA A 42 -24.00 -66.61 7.50
CA ALA A 42 -23.31 -65.88 8.56
C ALA A 42 -21.84 -66.28 8.75
N PHE A 43 -20.95 -65.27 8.76
CA PHE A 43 -19.64 -65.35 9.40
C PHE A 43 -19.63 -64.34 10.55
N GLY A 44 -19.68 -64.87 11.77
CA GLY A 44 -19.37 -64.11 12.98
C GLY A 44 -17.86 -63.83 13.04
N VAL A 45 -17.51 -62.57 13.17
CA VAL A 45 -16.18 -62.12 13.57
C VAL A 45 -16.36 -61.17 14.74
N ASP A 46 -16.15 -61.71 15.94
CA ASP A 46 -15.98 -60.95 17.16
C ASP A 46 -14.66 -60.16 17.07
N ALA A 47 -14.75 -58.90 16.69
CA ALA A 47 -13.66 -57.93 16.81
C ALA A 47 -14.01 -56.95 17.93
N ALA A 48 -13.60 -57.29 19.16
CA ALA A 48 -13.60 -56.37 20.28
C ALA A 48 -12.63 -55.21 20.00
N ALA A 49 -13.14 -54.11 19.43
CA ALA A 49 -12.43 -52.86 19.32
C ALA A 49 -12.51 -52.14 20.68
N GLN A 50 -11.40 -52.12 21.42
CA GLN A 50 -11.26 -51.22 22.57
C GLN A 50 -11.04 -49.79 22.07
N PRO A 51 -11.78 -48.79 22.56
CA PRO A 51 -11.55 -47.40 22.19
C PRO A 51 -10.22 -46.92 22.78
N VAL A 52 -9.29 -46.51 21.92
CA VAL A 52 -8.12 -45.73 22.33
C VAL A 52 -8.62 -44.33 22.65
N GLU A 53 -8.70 -44.02 23.93
CA GLU A 53 -9.00 -42.70 24.45
C GLU A 53 -7.78 -41.81 24.17
N ILE A 54 -7.86 -40.98 23.11
CA ILE A 54 -6.89 -39.92 22.87
C ILE A 54 -7.13 -38.90 23.97
N ALA A 55 -6.30 -38.92 25.00
CA ALA A 55 -6.29 -37.91 26.05
C ALA A 55 -6.26 -36.53 25.39
N ALA A 56 -7.29 -35.73 25.65
CA ALA A 56 -7.37 -34.36 25.20
C ALA A 56 -6.12 -33.61 25.70
N VAL A 57 -5.22 -33.31 24.76
CA VAL A 57 -4.19 -32.29 24.99
C VAL A 57 -4.95 -31.01 25.33
N GLY A 58 -4.78 -30.55 26.56
CA GLY A 58 -5.50 -29.41 27.11
C GLY A 58 -5.44 -28.23 26.15
N THR A 59 -6.60 -27.67 25.85
CA THR A 59 -6.78 -26.42 25.12
C THR A 59 -6.22 -25.28 25.95
N GLY A 60 -4.91 -25.11 25.94
CA GLY A 60 -4.31 -23.78 26.06
C GLY A 60 -4.74 -23.01 24.82
N THR A 61 -5.71 -22.11 24.96
CA THR A 61 -6.13 -21.22 23.87
C THR A 61 -4.95 -20.33 23.47
N GLN A 62 -4.16 -20.77 22.48
CA GLN A 62 -3.39 -19.83 21.67
C GLN A 62 -4.42 -18.95 20.98
N GLN A 63 -4.44 -17.67 21.35
CA GLN A 63 -5.31 -16.68 20.76
C GLN A 63 -4.93 -16.54 19.28
N ALA A 64 -5.73 -17.09 18.38
CA ALA A 64 -5.51 -16.99 16.95
C ALA A 64 -5.61 -15.52 16.52
N PHE A 65 -4.69 -15.09 15.64
CA PHE A 65 -4.72 -13.74 15.08
C PHE A 65 -5.93 -13.54 14.17
N ASP A 66 -6.79 -12.58 14.50
CA ASP A 66 -7.98 -12.21 13.71
C ASP A 66 -7.63 -11.07 12.75
N TYR A 67 -7.45 -11.43 11.47
CA TYR A 67 -7.12 -10.50 10.39
C TYR A 67 -8.21 -9.45 10.13
N ASP A 68 -9.49 -9.81 10.23
CA ASP A 68 -10.59 -8.89 9.96
C ASP A 68 -10.69 -7.84 11.07
N MET A 69 -10.48 -8.27 12.32
CA MET A 69 -10.42 -7.35 13.46
C MET A 69 -9.19 -6.44 13.38
N ALA A 70 -8.02 -6.97 13.02
CA ALA A 70 -6.82 -6.17 12.83
C ALA A 70 -7.01 -5.12 11.72
N LEU A 71 -7.61 -5.49 10.59
CA LEU A 71 -7.92 -4.57 9.50
C LEU A 71 -8.90 -3.47 9.94
N ARG A 72 -10.00 -3.83 10.62
CA ARG A 72 -10.96 -2.85 11.15
C ARG A 72 -10.31 -1.88 12.14
N THR A 73 -9.44 -2.38 13.00
CA THR A 73 -8.73 -1.54 13.99
C THR A 73 -7.77 -0.58 13.30
N SER A 74 -7.02 -1.06 12.31
CA SER A 74 -6.12 -0.25 11.50
C SER A 74 -6.86 0.86 10.74
N GLN A 75 -8.01 0.54 10.14
CA GLN A 75 -8.84 1.51 9.44
C GLN A 75 -9.49 2.52 10.40
N ALA A 76 -9.92 2.08 11.59
CA ALA A 76 -10.49 2.96 12.60
C ALA A 76 -9.48 3.97 13.17
N ALA A 77 -8.18 3.72 13.01
CA ALA A 77 -7.13 4.65 13.40
C ALA A 77 -6.87 5.77 12.38
N ILE A 78 -7.49 5.73 11.19
CA ILE A 78 -7.46 6.88 10.27
C ILE A 78 -8.05 8.09 11.00
N ASP A 79 -7.42 9.24 10.83
CA ASP A 79 -7.68 10.49 11.55
C ASP A 79 -7.25 10.54 13.03
N ASN A 80 -6.67 9.49 13.59
CA ASN A 80 -6.06 9.57 14.92
C ASN A 80 -4.85 10.51 14.94
N GLN A 81 -4.68 11.21 16.07
CA GLN A 81 -3.48 11.98 16.34
C GLN A 81 -2.44 11.07 17.00
N VAL A 82 -1.26 10.97 16.40
CA VAL A 82 -0.15 10.23 16.99
C VAL A 82 0.47 11.07 18.11
N GLY A 83 0.60 10.45 19.29
CA GLY A 83 1.23 11.03 20.47
C GLY A 83 2.72 11.33 20.28
N ASN A 84 3.33 11.94 21.29
CA ASN A 84 4.76 12.16 21.28
C ASN A 84 5.49 11.03 22.01
N TYR A 85 6.18 10.18 21.24
CA TYR A 85 6.91 9.03 21.73
C TYR A 85 8.42 9.22 21.55
N ALA A 86 9.21 8.63 22.44
CA ALA A 86 10.67 8.68 22.36
C ALA A 86 11.23 7.42 21.68
N PHE A 87 12.22 7.64 20.84
CA PHE A 87 12.93 6.61 20.09
C PHE A 87 14.43 6.78 20.24
N LYS A 88 15.16 5.73 19.89
CA LYS A 88 16.62 5.74 19.76
C LYS A 88 17.03 5.36 18.35
N ARG A 89 17.96 6.13 17.79
CA ARG A 89 18.65 5.84 16.52
C ARG A 89 19.92 5.02 16.78
N ALA A 90 20.46 4.45 15.71
CA ALA A 90 21.66 3.60 15.72
C ALA A 90 22.91 4.27 16.30
N ASP A 91 23.04 5.59 16.15
CA ASP A 91 24.12 6.41 16.71
C ASP A 91 23.92 6.74 18.20
N GLY A 92 22.83 6.27 18.80
CA GLY A 92 22.44 6.55 20.17
C GLY A 92 21.69 7.87 20.35
N GLU A 93 21.42 8.62 19.28
CA GLU A 93 20.64 9.85 19.35
C GLU A 93 19.20 9.54 19.76
N ALA A 94 18.72 10.29 20.76
CA ALA A 94 17.33 10.27 21.15
C ALA A 94 16.52 11.19 20.23
N ILE A 95 15.45 10.67 19.65
CA ILE A 95 14.55 11.41 18.77
C ILE A 95 13.12 11.19 19.22
N THR A 96 12.26 12.18 19.07
CA THR A 96 10.84 12.07 19.42
C THR A 96 9.96 12.08 18.18
N PHE A 97 8.71 11.61 18.31
CA PHE A 97 7.75 11.68 17.21
C PHE A 97 7.51 13.13 16.75
N ASN A 98 7.57 14.11 17.66
CA ASN A 98 7.47 15.52 17.30
C ASN A 98 8.59 15.98 16.36
N ASP A 99 9.79 15.42 16.48
CA ASP A 99 10.92 15.74 15.60
C ASP A 99 10.73 15.18 14.18
N LEU A 100 9.85 14.18 14.02
CA LEU A 100 9.46 13.60 12.73
C LEU A 100 8.31 14.38 12.05
N ARG A 101 7.72 15.37 12.72
CA ARG A 101 6.65 16.21 12.17
C ARG A 101 7.19 17.26 11.19
N GLY A 102 6.28 17.96 10.52
CA GLY A 102 6.58 19.05 9.58
C GLY A 102 6.62 18.64 8.12
N LYS A 103 6.87 17.35 7.83
CA LYS A 103 6.67 16.72 6.51
C LYS A 103 5.82 15.46 6.65
N PRO A 104 5.15 15.01 5.57
CA PRO A 104 4.48 13.71 5.57
C PRO A 104 5.47 12.60 5.98
N LEU A 105 4.97 11.61 6.70
CA LEU A 105 5.76 10.49 7.22
C LEU A 105 5.14 9.17 6.76
N VAL A 106 5.97 8.31 6.16
CA VAL A 106 5.63 6.90 5.93
C VAL A 106 6.22 6.09 7.07
N LEU A 107 5.36 5.52 7.90
CA LEU A 107 5.73 4.73 9.07
C LEU A 107 5.48 3.24 8.79
N SER A 108 6.46 2.39 9.09
CA SER A 108 6.31 0.93 9.03
C SER A 108 6.82 0.30 10.32
N MET A 109 6.01 -0.57 10.92
CA MET A 109 6.39 -1.35 12.09
C MET A 109 7.04 -2.66 11.63
N VAL A 110 8.21 -2.96 12.15
CA VAL A 110 8.95 -4.19 11.85
C VAL A 110 9.43 -4.84 13.15
N TYR A 111 9.88 -6.08 13.05
CA TYR A 111 10.68 -6.70 14.09
C TYR A 111 11.86 -7.41 13.43
N THR A 112 13.06 -7.16 13.94
CA THR A 112 14.32 -7.48 13.25
C THR A 112 14.60 -8.98 13.20
N SER A 113 13.99 -9.76 14.10
CA SER A 113 14.07 -11.22 14.13
C SER A 113 13.17 -11.91 13.08
N CYS A 114 12.36 -11.17 12.32
CA CYS A 114 11.58 -11.73 11.22
C CYS A 114 12.46 -12.05 10.00
N TYR A 115 12.54 -13.32 9.62
CA TYR A 115 13.47 -13.77 8.57
C TYR A 115 12.97 -13.62 7.13
N GLN A 116 11.65 -13.46 6.91
CA GLN A 116 11.08 -13.53 5.56
C GLN A 116 10.22 -12.32 5.21
N ILE A 117 9.15 -12.09 5.97
CA ILE A 117 8.11 -11.11 5.60
C ILE A 117 8.60 -9.67 5.75
N CYS A 118 9.21 -9.32 6.89
CA CYS A 118 9.70 -7.96 7.12
C CYS A 118 10.81 -7.55 6.15
N PRO A 119 11.84 -8.38 5.85
CA PRO A 119 12.84 -8.04 4.84
C PRO A 119 12.24 -7.81 3.45
N MET A 120 11.31 -8.67 3.01
CA MET A 120 10.66 -8.54 1.69
C MET A 120 9.80 -7.28 1.60
N THR A 121 8.98 -7.02 2.61
CA THR A 121 8.10 -5.84 2.66
C THR A 121 8.92 -4.55 2.74
N THR A 122 10.00 -4.54 3.52
CA THR A 122 10.88 -3.36 3.66
C THR A 122 11.59 -3.03 2.36
N ARG A 123 12.11 -4.03 1.63
CA ARG A 123 12.72 -3.82 0.30
C ARG A 123 11.71 -3.31 -0.71
N TYR A 124 10.51 -3.89 -0.72
CA TYR A 124 9.45 -3.43 -1.61
C TYR A 124 9.06 -1.98 -1.31
N LEU A 125 8.86 -1.64 -0.04
CA LEU A 125 8.62 -0.29 0.41
C LEU A 125 9.74 0.66 -0.04
N SER A 126 11.01 0.25 0.06
CA SER A 126 12.15 1.04 -0.41
C SER A 126 12.04 1.39 -1.89
N THR A 127 11.75 0.40 -2.74
CA THR A 127 11.55 0.63 -4.17
C THR A 127 10.39 1.58 -4.46
N VAL A 128 9.28 1.50 -3.73
CA VAL A 128 8.16 2.43 -3.92
C VAL A 128 8.50 3.84 -3.41
N VAL A 129 9.25 3.95 -2.30
CA VAL A 129 9.74 5.23 -1.77
C VAL A 129 10.68 5.93 -2.76
N GLU A 130 11.57 5.19 -3.42
CA GLU A 130 12.43 5.72 -4.48
C GLU A 130 11.61 6.33 -5.63
N LYS A 131 10.60 5.59 -6.14
CA LYS A 131 9.68 6.11 -7.17
C LYS A 131 8.90 7.34 -6.71
N ALA A 132 8.49 7.35 -5.43
CA ALA A 132 7.80 8.49 -4.84
C ALA A 132 8.71 9.72 -4.82
N ARG A 133 9.99 9.56 -4.49
CA ARG A 133 10.98 10.64 -4.46
C ARG A 133 11.37 11.14 -5.85
N GLU A 134 11.46 10.27 -6.86
CA GLU A 134 11.62 10.69 -8.26
C GLU A 134 10.48 11.62 -8.71
N THR A 135 9.28 11.35 -8.21
CA THR A 135 8.06 12.11 -8.53
C THR A 135 7.98 13.41 -7.73
N LEU A 136 8.04 13.31 -6.39
CA LEU A 136 7.77 14.38 -5.42
C LEU A 136 9.01 15.21 -5.03
N GLY A 137 10.22 14.65 -5.22
CA GLY A 137 11.51 15.16 -4.74
C GLY A 137 11.98 14.50 -3.44
N GLU A 138 13.29 14.40 -3.24
CA GLU A 138 13.93 13.72 -2.10
C GLU A 138 13.41 14.21 -0.73
N ASP A 139 13.36 15.53 -0.52
CA ASP A 139 12.97 16.11 0.78
C ASP A 139 11.44 16.27 0.98
N SER A 140 10.61 15.61 0.17
CA SER A 140 9.16 15.82 0.18
C SER A 140 8.42 15.10 1.32
N PHE A 141 8.98 14.01 1.83
CA PHE A 141 8.45 13.22 2.96
C PHE A 141 9.60 12.50 3.68
N SER A 142 9.32 11.89 4.84
CA SER A 142 10.26 11.05 5.58
C SER A 142 9.75 9.62 5.70
N VAL A 143 10.67 8.69 5.96
CA VAL A 143 10.32 7.30 6.27
C VAL A 143 10.79 6.98 7.69
N ALA A 144 9.98 6.25 8.45
CA ALA A 144 10.35 5.71 9.75
C ALA A 144 10.07 4.21 9.79
N ILE A 145 11.09 3.43 10.10
CA ILE A 145 11.01 1.99 10.34
C ILE A 145 11.20 1.79 11.84
N ILE A 146 10.17 1.29 12.51
CA ILE A 146 10.13 1.21 13.98
C ILE A 146 10.08 -0.26 14.39
N GLY A 147 11.06 -0.67 15.20
CA GLY A 147 11.12 -2.01 15.78
C GLY A 147 10.11 -2.19 16.91
N PHE A 148 9.14 -3.08 16.80
CA PHE A 148 8.14 -3.30 17.87
C PHE A 148 8.52 -4.41 18.85
N ASP A 149 9.49 -5.26 18.52
CA ASP A 149 10.02 -6.26 19.45
C ASP A 149 11.04 -5.62 20.38
N THR A 150 10.52 -4.85 21.36
CA THR A 150 11.31 -4.02 22.28
C THR A 150 12.40 -4.75 23.08
N GLN A 151 12.41 -6.09 23.08
CA GLN A 151 13.47 -6.88 23.72
C GLN A 151 14.68 -7.08 22.80
N PHE A 152 14.48 -7.16 21.48
CA PHE A 152 15.52 -7.53 20.52
C PHE A 152 15.81 -6.45 19.48
N ASP A 153 14.86 -5.55 19.23
CA ASP A 153 14.97 -4.44 18.30
C ASP A 153 15.73 -3.26 18.93
N THR A 154 16.98 -3.50 19.32
CA THR A 154 17.90 -2.43 19.74
C THR A 154 18.26 -1.54 18.55
N PRO A 155 18.79 -0.33 18.80
CA PRO A 155 19.22 0.54 17.70
C PRO A 155 20.22 -0.13 16.74
N GLU A 156 21.11 -0.96 17.25
CA GLU A 156 22.10 -1.71 16.45
C GLU A 156 21.42 -2.80 15.61
N SER A 157 20.45 -3.54 16.16
CA SER A 157 19.65 -4.51 15.41
C SER A 157 18.87 -3.86 14.27
N MET A 158 18.28 -2.68 14.53
CA MET A 158 17.54 -1.91 13.54
C MET A 158 18.44 -1.41 12.41
N GLN A 159 19.65 -0.93 12.72
CA GLN A 159 20.63 -0.54 11.70
C GLN A 159 21.07 -1.75 10.87
N TYR A 160 21.41 -2.86 11.53
CA TYR A 160 21.80 -4.08 10.83
C TYR A 160 20.70 -4.58 9.88
N PHE A 161 19.43 -4.53 10.33
CA PHE A 161 18.30 -4.89 9.50
C PHE A 161 18.17 -3.99 8.26
N ALA A 162 18.36 -2.68 8.42
CA ALA A 162 18.32 -1.71 7.32
C ALA A 162 19.47 -1.93 6.32
N ASP A 163 20.70 -2.10 6.81
CA ASP A 163 21.89 -2.35 5.98
C ASP A 163 21.71 -3.59 5.09
N LYS A 164 21.11 -4.67 5.63
CA LYS A 164 20.83 -5.89 4.85
C LYS A 164 19.84 -5.67 3.73
N GLN A 165 19.00 -4.63 3.84
CA GLN A 165 17.97 -4.30 2.88
C GLN A 165 18.43 -3.24 1.87
N GLY A 166 19.65 -2.71 2.03
CA GLY A 166 20.21 -1.66 1.17
C GLY A 166 19.65 -0.27 1.49
N ILE A 167 19.18 -0.06 2.73
CA ILE A 167 18.71 1.26 3.18
C ILE A 167 19.89 1.97 3.83
N ASP A 168 20.51 2.91 3.12
CA ASP A 168 21.67 3.70 3.58
C ASP A 168 21.40 5.21 3.63
N ASP A 169 20.16 5.63 3.41
CA ASP A 169 19.79 7.03 3.28
C ASP A 169 19.40 7.68 4.63
N LYS A 170 19.90 8.91 4.83
CA LYS A 170 19.66 9.75 6.01
C LYS A 170 18.19 10.07 6.27
N ASP A 171 17.34 10.06 5.24
CA ASP A 171 15.92 10.37 5.36
C ASP A 171 15.06 9.15 5.79
N TRP A 172 15.70 7.99 5.94
CA TRP A 172 15.16 6.84 6.66
C TRP A 172 15.52 6.92 8.14
N ASN A 173 14.50 6.91 8.99
CA ASN A 173 14.65 6.88 10.43
C ASN A 173 14.47 5.44 10.91
N LEU A 174 15.57 4.81 11.34
CA LEU A 174 15.58 3.46 11.89
C LEU A 174 15.50 3.60 13.42
N LEU A 175 14.37 3.21 14.00
CA LEU A 175 14.00 3.62 15.34
C LEU A 175 13.72 2.41 16.25
N SER A 176 14.38 2.39 17.40
CA SER A 176 14.05 1.52 18.52
C SER A 176 13.14 2.25 19.50
N ILE A 177 12.04 1.63 19.91
CA ILE A 177 11.04 2.19 20.84
C ILE A 177 11.05 1.46 22.18
N SER A 178 10.66 2.16 23.24
CA SER A 178 10.53 1.57 24.57
C SER A 178 9.29 0.68 24.71
N LYS A 179 9.33 -0.30 25.61
CA LYS A 179 8.16 -1.13 25.97
C LYS A 179 6.99 -0.31 26.51
N GLN A 180 7.25 0.86 27.11
CA GLN A 180 6.21 1.73 27.66
C GLN A 180 5.42 2.43 26.54
N ASP A 181 6.09 2.74 25.44
CA ASP A 181 5.52 3.55 24.35
C ASP A 181 4.99 2.70 23.18
N VAL A 182 5.54 1.51 22.95
CA VAL A 182 5.19 0.67 21.77
C VAL A 182 3.70 0.39 21.66
N GLU A 183 3.05 0.07 22.78
CA GLU A 183 1.61 -0.21 22.82
C GLU A 183 0.76 1.04 22.57
N ALA A 184 1.24 2.20 23.01
CA ALA A 184 0.55 3.47 22.80
C ALA A 184 0.65 3.92 21.34
N LEU A 185 1.85 3.86 20.78
CA LEU A 185 2.06 4.11 19.35
C LEU A 185 1.23 3.13 18.49
N ALA A 186 1.27 1.84 18.82
CA ALA A 186 0.51 0.81 18.11
C ALA A 186 -0.99 1.11 18.12
N ARG A 187 -1.56 1.56 19.26
CA ARG A 187 -2.96 2.01 19.32
C ARG A 187 -3.24 3.23 18.45
N ASP A 188 -2.36 4.23 18.48
CA ASP A 188 -2.56 5.46 17.70
C ASP A 188 -2.62 5.19 16.20
N ILE A 189 -1.78 4.27 15.70
CA ILE A 189 -1.72 3.89 14.28
C ILE A 189 -2.59 2.68 13.93
N GLY A 190 -3.34 2.12 14.90
CA GLY A 190 -4.20 0.95 14.73
C GLY A 190 -3.45 -0.33 14.36
N PHE A 191 -2.21 -0.48 14.81
CA PHE A 191 -1.38 -1.67 14.62
C PHE A 191 -1.65 -2.70 15.73
N ILE A 192 -1.96 -3.93 15.34
CA ILE A 192 -2.13 -5.06 16.26
C ILE A 192 -1.10 -6.12 15.92
N TYR A 193 -0.43 -6.62 16.95
CA TYR A 193 0.50 -7.73 16.89
C TYR A 193 0.26 -8.67 18.08
N ILE A 194 0.42 -9.96 17.86
CA ILE A 194 0.23 -10.99 18.89
C ILE A 194 1.42 -11.95 18.84
N PRO A 195 2.03 -12.32 19.98
CA PRO A 195 3.06 -13.33 20.01
C PRO A 195 2.56 -14.67 19.45
N SER A 196 3.34 -15.29 18.57
CA SER A 196 3.09 -16.61 17.99
C SER A 196 4.31 -17.51 18.13
N SER A 197 4.19 -18.80 17.77
CA SER A 197 5.31 -19.74 17.88
C SER A 197 6.51 -19.39 17.00
N ASN A 198 6.30 -18.58 15.96
CA ASN A 198 7.32 -18.16 15.00
C ASN A 198 7.71 -16.67 15.14
N GLY A 199 7.40 -16.04 16.27
CA GLY A 199 7.65 -14.62 16.52
C GLY A 199 6.35 -13.87 16.81
N PHE A 200 5.88 -13.09 15.83
CA PHE A 200 4.66 -12.29 15.97
C PHE A 200 3.78 -12.39 14.74
N ASP A 201 2.48 -12.56 14.96
CA ASP A 201 1.44 -12.42 13.95
C ASP A 201 0.93 -10.98 13.98
N HIS A 202 0.98 -10.30 12.85
CA HIS A 202 0.51 -8.91 12.72
C HIS A 202 0.02 -8.63 11.29
N LEU A 203 -0.80 -7.58 11.16
CA LEU A 203 -1.19 -7.08 9.85
C LEU A 203 0.00 -6.36 9.21
N ILE A 204 0.27 -6.66 7.94
CA ILE A 204 1.33 -5.99 7.19
C ILE A 204 0.74 -4.67 6.69
N GLN A 205 1.19 -3.57 7.30
CA GLN A 205 0.73 -2.24 6.96
C GLN A 205 1.88 -1.22 6.97
N ALA A 206 1.80 -0.25 6.07
CA ALA A 206 2.51 1.01 6.16
C ALA A 206 1.49 2.14 6.41
N THR A 207 1.80 3.01 7.36
CA THR A 207 0.93 4.11 7.79
C THR A 207 1.47 5.42 7.24
N ILE A 208 0.67 6.12 6.46
CA ILE A 208 0.97 7.47 6.00
C ILE A 208 0.38 8.45 7.01
N ILE A 209 1.24 9.29 7.55
CA ILE A 209 0.92 10.29 8.57
C ILE A 209 1.18 11.67 7.96
N ASP A 210 0.27 12.61 8.19
CA ASP A 210 0.44 13.98 7.72
C ASP A 210 1.51 14.74 8.52
N ARG A 211 1.79 15.98 8.08
CA ARG A 211 2.79 16.86 8.70
C ARG A 211 2.49 17.24 10.16
N ASP A 212 1.24 17.15 10.60
CA ASP A 212 0.81 17.49 11.94
C ASP A 212 0.80 16.27 12.87
N GLY A 213 1.08 15.08 12.34
CA GLY A 213 1.08 13.82 13.07
C GLY A 213 -0.26 13.10 13.09
N LYS A 214 -1.17 13.41 12.15
CA LYS A 214 -2.46 12.72 12.01
C LYS A 214 -2.35 11.56 11.03
N VAL A 215 -2.90 10.40 11.37
CA VAL A 215 -2.95 9.25 10.46
C VAL A 215 -3.84 9.58 9.26
N TYR A 216 -3.26 9.59 8.06
CA TYR A 216 -3.93 9.97 6.83
C TYR A 216 -4.42 8.75 6.04
N ARG A 217 -3.58 7.73 5.91
CA ARG A 217 -3.90 6.53 5.12
C ARG A 217 -3.14 5.31 5.64
N GLN A 218 -3.76 4.15 5.48
CA GLN A 218 -3.11 2.85 5.69
C GLN A 218 -2.94 2.15 4.34
N VAL A 219 -1.78 1.55 4.13
CA VAL A 219 -1.44 0.74 2.96
C VAL A 219 -1.16 -0.67 3.45
N TYR A 220 -1.78 -1.68 2.84
CA TYR A 220 -1.74 -3.05 3.33
C TYR A 220 -1.03 -4.00 2.36
N GLY A 221 -0.40 -5.04 2.92
CA GLY A 221 0.18 -6.15 2.18
C GLY A 221 1.70 -6.07 2.01
N GLN A 222 2.31 -7.21 1.68
CA GLN A 222 3.74 -7.33 1.41
C GLN A 222 4.15 -6.59 0.13
N VAL A 223 3.25 -6.63 -0.86
CA VAL A 223 3.34 -5.96 -2.14
C VAL A 223 1.99 -5.28 -2.36
N PHE A 224 2.03 -4.02 -2.73
CA PHE A 224 0.85 -3.18 -2.92
C PHE A 224 1.02 -2.32 -4.17
N SER A 225 -0.06 -1.91 -4.82
CA SER A 225 0.09 -1.05 -6.00
C SER A 225 0.69 0.30 -5.62
N THR A 226 1.74 0.71 -6.33
CA THR A 226 2.47 1.99 -6.18
C THR A 226 1.57 3.22 -5.91
N PRO A 227 0.43 3.42 -6.61
CA PRO A 227 -0.44 4.58 -6.36
C PRO A 227 -1.04 4.64 -4.95
N LEU A 228 -1.19 3.50 -4.26
CA LEU A 228 -1.72 3.47 -2.89
C LEU A 228 -0.82 4.19 -1.89
N LEU A 229 0.48 4.27 -2.16
CA LEU A 229 1.43 5.05 -1.36
C LEU A 229 1.63 6.44 -1.95
N ILE A 230 1.85 6.54 -3.27
CA ILE A 230 2.27 7.79 -3.91
C ILE A 230 1.12 8.81 -3.99
N ASP A 231 -0.11 8.41 -4.34
CA ASP A 231 -1.21 9.37 -4.50
C ASP A 231 -1.54 10.11 -3.18
N PRO A 232 -1.66 9.44 -2.02
CA PRO A 232 -1.82 10.15 -0.74
C PRO A 232 -0.66 11.09 -0.41
N LEU A 233 0.58 10.72 -0.78
CA LEU A 233 1.74 11.59 -0.57
C LEU A 233 1.67 12.83 -1.48
N ILE A 234 1.24 12.68 -2.74
CA ILE A 234 0.97 13.80 -3.65
C ILE A 234 -0.06 14.74 -3.02
N GLU A 235 -1.18 14.22 -2.51
CA GLU A 235 -2.21 15.01 -1.84
C GLU A 235 -1.66 15.80 -0.64
N LEU A 236 -0.90 15.14 0.23
CA LEU A 236 -0.32 15.75 1.43
C LEU A 236 0.77 16.78 1.13
N VAL A 237 1.56 16.57 0.08
CA VAL A 237 2.60 17.51 -0.37
C VAL A 237 1.97 18.73 -1.06
N LEU A 238 0.96 18.53 -1.91
CA LEU A 238 0.29 19.63 -2.64
C LEU A 238 -0.65 20.45 -1.74
N GLY A 239 -1.28 19.81 -0.75
CA GLY A 239 -2.41 20.33 0.02
C GLY A 239 -2.12 21.51 0.95
N ARG A 240 -0.86 21.78 1.31
CA ARG A 240 -0.49 22.99 2.08
C ARG A 240 0.93 23.47 1.74
N PRO A 241 1.16 24.78 1.56
CA PRO A 241 2.46 25.33 1.19
C PRO A 241 3.55 24.90 2.17
N SER A 242 4.69 24.44 1.63
CA SER A 242 5.87 24.14 2.44
C SER A 242 6.63 25.46 2.73
N PRO A 243 6.84 25.84 4.00
CA PRO A 243 7.55 27.08 4.33
C PRO A 243 9.05 27.03 3.99
N ALA A 244 9.58 25.85 3.63
CA ALA A 244 11.02 25.62 3.45
C ALA A 244 11.54 25.85 2.02
N LYS A 245 10.68 26.06 1.02
CA LYS A 245 11.08 26.22 -0.40
C LYS A 245 10.78 27.61 -0.92
N SER A 246 11.63 28.10 -1.83
CA SER A 246 11.37 29.36 -2.56
C SER A 246 10.08 29.23 -3.39
N PHE A 247 9.33 30.33 -3.56
CA PHE A 247 8.06 30.33 -4.27
C PHE A 247 8.13 29.71 -5.68
N LEU A 248 9.23 29.95 -6.41
CA LEU A 248 9.44 29.36 -7.73
C LEU A 248 9.67 27.84 -7.68
N ALA A 249 10.37 27.36 -6.65
CA ALA A 249 10.57 25.92 -6.45
C ALA A 249 9.24 25.23 -6.09
N ASP A 250 8.44 25.81 -5.19
CA ASP A 250 7.10 25.29 -4.84
C ASP A 250 6.16 25.27 -6.04
N LEU A 251 6.14 26.35 -6.84
CA LEU A 251 5.34 26.41 -8.06
C LEU A 251 5.80 25.37 -9.08
N SER A 252 7.11 25.17 -9.24
CA SER A 252 7.64 24.16 -10.16
C SER A 252 7.26 22.74 -9.75
N THR A 253 7.29 22.42 -8.45
CA THR A 253 6.85 21.12 -7.92
C THR A 253 5.36 20.92 -8.16
N ARG A 254 4.51 21.91 -7.87
CA ARG A 254 3.06 21.84 -8.14
C ARG A 254 2.79 21.60 -9.62
N ILE A 255 3.42 22.38 -10.49
CA ILE A 255 3.29 22.23 -11.95
C ILE A 255 3.74 20.84 -12.40
N LYS A 256 4.87 20.32 -11.88
CA LYS A 256 5.36 18.98 -12.20
C LYS A 256 4.33 17.91 -11.85
N LEU A 257 3.79 17.96 -10.63
CA LEU A 257 2.83 16.98 -10.13
C LEU A 257 1.48 17.04 -10.83
N PHE A 258 1.00 18.24 -11.19
CA PHE A 258 -0.22 18.39 -11.99
C PHE A 258 -0.11 17.81 -13.40
N CYS A 259 1.11 17.63 -13.90
CA CYS A 259 1.38 17.19 -15.25
C CYS A 259 2.01 15.80 -15.32
N THR A 260 2.11 15.10 -14.19
CA THR A 260 2.52 13.69 -14.17
C THR A 260 1.30 12.78 -14.17
N THR A 261 1.29 11.82 -15.09
CA THR A 261 0.28 10.76 -15.17
C THR A 261 0.91 9.42 -14.82
N TYR A 262 0.21 8.60 -14.04
CA TYR A 262 0.64 7.25 -13.70
C TYR A 262 0.39 6.27 -14.87
N ASP A 263 1.42 5.52 -15.26
CA ASP A 263 1.32 4.44 -16.27
C ASP A 263 1.41 3.07 -15.56
N PRO A 264 0.32 2.27 -15.55
CA PRO A 264 0.29 0.97 -14.85
C PRO A 264 1.15 -0.09 -15.53
N VAL A 265 1.54 0.07 -16.80
CA VAL A 265 2.38 -0.90 -17.52
C VAL A 265 3.84 -0.78 -17.11
N ARG A 266 4.29 0.46 -16.85
CA ARG A 266 5.67 0.74 -16.44
C ARG A 266 5.84 0.92 -14.94
N ASP A 267 4.72 0.96 -14.19
CA ASP A 267 4.68 1.15 -12.74
C ASP A 267 5.45 2.41 -12.31
N GLY A 268 5.10 3.55 -12.92
CA GLY A 268 5.78 4.83 -12.72
C GLY A 268 5.00 6.05 -13.24
N TYR A 269 5.45 7.23 -12.82
CA TYR A 269 4.85 8.52 -13.18
C TYR A 269 5.66 9.20 -14.29
N TYR A 270 4.99 9.70 -15.32
CA TYR A 270 5.62 10.38 -16.47
C TYR A 270 5.00 11.74 -16.72
N PHE A 271 5.82 12.67 -17.18
CA PHE A 271 5.38 14.02 -17.51
C PHE A 271 4.62 14.03 -18.85
N ASP A 272 3.34 14.38 -18.81
CA ASP A 272 2.50 14.52 -19.99
C ASP A 272 2.61 15.93 -20.58
N TYR A 273 3.42 16.05 -21.64
CA TYR A 273 3.60 17.31 -22.36
C TYR A 273 2.35 17.78 -23.12
N SER A 274 1.34 16.92 -23.30
CA SER A 274 0.12 17.27 -24.04
C SER A 274 -0.66 18.40 -23.36
N LEU A 275 -0.66 18.44 -22.03
CA LEU A 275 -1.35 19.50 -21.27
C LEU A 275 -0.70 20.87 -21.50
N PHE A 276 0.63 20.95 -21.43
CA PHE A 276 1.35 22.20 -21.71
C PHE A 276 1.23 22.62 -23.16
N LEU A 277 1.37 21.68 -24.07
CA LEU A 277 1.23 21.96 -25.49
C LEU A 277 -0.18 22.51 -25.78
N GLY A 278 -1.21 21.90 -25.17
CA GLY A 278 -2.59 22.39 -25.23
C GLY A 278 -2.74 23.80 -24.64
N MET A 279 -2.14 24.07 -23.47
CA MET A 279 -2.21 25.38 -22.82
C MET A 279 -1.46 26.47 -23.62
N LEU A 280 -0.31 26.16 -24.22
CA LEU A 280 0.46 27.07 -25.07
C LEU A 280 -0.28 27.35 -26.38
N ILE A 281 -0.80 26.31 -27.05
CA ILE A 281 -1.60 26.46 -28.27
C ILE A 281 -2.86 27.28 -27.97
N GLY A 282 -3.61 26.93 -26.91
CA GLY A 282 -4.81 27.65 -26.50
C GLY A 282 -4.51 29.11 -26.13
N GLY A 283 -3.46 29.34 -25.35
CA GLY A 283 -3.00 30.69 -24.99
C GLY A 283 -2.62 31.53 -26.21
N SER A 284 -1.94 30.94 -27.19
CA SER A 284 -1.57 31.63 -28.43
C SER A 284 -2.79 32.06 -29.26
N ILE A 285 -3.83 31.23 -29.34
CA ILE A 285 -5.08 31.53 -30.05
C ILE A 285 -5.84 32.65 -29.34
N ILE A 286 -5.91 32.61 -28.00
CA ILE A 286 -6.57 33.65 -27.19
C ILE A 286 -5.85 34.99 -27.35
N LEU A 287 -4.51 35.00 -27.23
CA LEU A 287 -3.70 36.22 -27.39
C LEU A 287 -3.84 36.80 -28.80
N TYR A 288 -3.80 35.96 -29.84
CA TYR A 288 -3.99 36.39 -31.22
C TYR A 288 -5.37 37.01 -31.44
N THR A 289 -6.42 36.37 -30.94
CA THR A 289 -7.81 36.86 -31.07
C THR A 289 -7.99 38.18 -30.33
N ALA A 290 -7.45 38.30 -29.10
CA ALA A 290 -7.48 39.53 -28.33
C ALA A 290 -6.71 40.66 -29.02
N PHE A 291 -5.56 40.35 -29.63
CA PHE A 291 -4.78 41.31 -30.41
C PHE A 291 -5.56 41.84 -31.62
N VAL A 292 -6.20 40.95 -32.38
CA VAL A 292 -7.05 41.34 -33.52
C VAL A 292 -8.22 42.21 -33.05
N MET A 293 -8.91 41.81 -31.98
CA MET A 293 -10.03 42.56 -31.42
C MET A 293 -9.60 43.96 -30.94
N MET A 294 -8.49 44.07 -30.21
CA MET A 294 -7.93 45.36 -29.78
C MET A 294 -7.52 46.24 -30.97
N ARG A 295 -6.97 45.63 -32.03
CA ARG A 295 -6.59 46.36 -33.25
C ARG A 295 -7.81 46.95 -33.93
N GLU A 296 -8.91 46.21 -34.04
CA GLU A 296 -10.15 46.71 -34.65
C GLU A 296 -10.84 47.77 -33.77
N LEU A 297 -10.88 47.60 -32.45
CA LEU A 297 -11.39 48.64 -31.53
C LEU A 297 -10.59 49.95 -31.63
N ARG A 298 -9.26 49.87 -31.80
CA ARG A 298 -8.40 51.05 -32.00
C ARG A 298 -8.63 51.74 -33.34
N LYS A 299 -8.95 51.00 -34.41
CA LYS A 299 -9.32 51.57 -35.71
C LYS A 299 -10.67 52.28 -35.65
N GLY A 300 -11.67 51.67 -35.00
CA GLY A 300 -13.00 52.26 -34.83
C GLY A 300 -13.02 53.58 -34.05
N ARG A 301 -12.11 53.75 -33.09
CA ARG A 301 -11.95 55.03 -32.35
C ARG A 301 -11.34 56.16 -33.18
N LYS A 302 -10.65 55.87 -34.29
CA LYS A 302 -9.97 56.86 -35.13
C LYS A 302 -10.81 57.38 -36.30
N GLN A 303 -11.99 56.82 -36.55
CA GLN A 303 -12.91 57.40 -37.53
C GLN A 303 -13.68 58.56 -36.88
N PRO A 304 -13.61 59.79 -37.45
CA PRO A 304 -14.40 60.91 -36.96
C PRO A 304 -15.88 60.59 -37.14
N ARG A 305 -16.70 60.82 -36.11
CA ARG A 305 -18.16 60.82 -36.26
C ARG A 305 -18.50 62.00 -37.16
N VAL A 306 -18.86 61.71 -38.40
CA VAL A 306 -19.48 62.64 -39.34
C VAL A 306 -20.94 62.83 -38.96
#